data_AF-A0A368Q0F9-F1
#
_entry.id   AF-A0A368Q0F9-F1
#
_cell.length_a   1.000
_cell.length_b   1.000
_cell.length_c   1.000
_cell.angle_alpha   90.00
_cell.angle_beta   90.00
_cell.angle_gamma   90.00
#
_symmetry.space_group_name_H-M   'P 1'
#
loop_
_entity.id
_entity.type
_entity.pdbx_description
1 polymer ?
#
loop_
_entity_poly.entity_id
_entity_poly.type
_entity_poly.pdbx_seq_one_letter_code
_entity_poly.pdbx_strand_id
1 'polypeptide(L)' 'MRMISSRINGRVMDACINGYSCLRSVQLWKERNARVFRDDDSTTQQVLMKIRQDADLWISAGAKELGRLRGE' A
#
# COMPACT_ATOMS: atom_id res chain seq x y z
N MET A 1 -15.54 -20.59 -0.08
CA MET A 1 -15.22 -19.48 -1.01
C MET A 1 -13.72 -19.18 -0.90
N ARG A 2 -12.87 -19.68 -1.80
CA ARG A 2 -11.42 -19.42 -1.71
C ARG A 2 -11.14 -18.00 -2.18
N MET A 3 -10.43 -17.25 -1.34
CA MET A 3 -9.88 -15.94 -1.68
C MET A 3 -9.17 -16.01 -3.04
N ILE A 4 -9.72 -15.33 -4.05
CA ILE A 4 -9.01 -14.98 -5.31
C ILE A 4 -7.82 -14.02 -5.01
N SER A 5 -7.63 -13.66 -3.74
CA SER A 5 -6.66 -12.71 -3.23
C SER A 5 -5.21 -13.19 -3.29
N SER A 6 -4.86 -14.42 -2.88
CA SER A 6 -3.44 -14.73 -2.59
C SER A 6 -2.50 -14.76 -3.82
N ARG A 7 -2.99 -15.18 -4.99
CA ARG A 7 -2.13 -15.41 -6.18
C ARG A 7 -2.07 -14.22 -7.15
N ILE A 8 -3.08 -13.36 -7.14
CA ILE A 8 -3.07 -12.07 -7.87
C ILE A 8 -2.32 -11.01 -7.05
N ASN A 9 -2.39 -11.06 -5.71
CA ASN A 9 -1.68 -10.13 -4.81
C ASN A 9 -0.18 -10.09 -5.00
N GLY A 10 0.46 -11.26 -5.16
CA GLY A 10 1.90 -11.32 -5.42
C GLY A 10 2.23 -10.65 -6.74
N ARG A 11 1.55 -11.00 -7.83
CA ARG A 11 1.92 -10.54 -9.17
C ARG A 11 1.67 -9.05 -9.45
N VAL A 12 0.66 -8.43 -8.82
CA VAL A 12 0.40 -6.98 -8.98
C VAL A 12 1.35 -6.13 -8.12
N MET A 13 1.71 -6.61 -6.92
CA MET A 13 2.73 -5.95 -6.09
C MET A 13 4.14 -6.14 -6.67
N ASP A 14 4.46 -7.30 -7.25
CA ASP A 14 5.77 -7.59 -7.86
C ASP A 14 6.08 -6.70 -9.06
N ALA A 15 5.07 -6.16 -9.75
CA ALA A 15 5.25 -5.27 -10.90
C ALA A 15 5.42 -3.77 -10.51
N CYS A 16 5.14 -3.38 -9.26
CA CYS A 16 5.06 -1.99 -8.84
C CYS A 16 6.24 -1.55 -7.94
N ILE A 17 7.45 -2.04 -8.21
CA ILE A 17 8.59 -1.95 -7.28
C ILE A 17 9.16 -0.52 -7.07
N ASN A 18 8.82 0.52 -7.86
CA ASN A 18 9.61 1.76 -7.87
C ASN A 18 8.86 3.11 -7.74
N GLY A 19 7.84 3.26 -6.89
CA GLY A 19 7.41 4.62 -6.48
C GLY A 19 5.97 4.83 -6.01
N TYR A 20 5.59 6.11 -5.88
CA TYR A 20 4.29 6.61 -5.37
C TYR A 20 3.05 5.99 -6.03
N SER A 21 3.15 5.63 -7.31
CA SER A 21 2.07 4.97 -8.07
C SER A 21 1.71 3.56 -7.53
N CYS A 22 2.65 2.89 -6.86
CA CYS A 22 2.43 1.61 -6.19
C CYS A 22 1.50 1.75 -4.98
N LEU A 23 1.82 2.71 -4.09
CA LEU A 23 1.05 2.95 -2.86
C LEU A 23 -0.40 3.30 -3.19
N ARG A 24 -0.63 4.13 -4.21
CA ARG A 24 -1.97 4.47 -4.68
C ARG A 24 -2.72 3.24 -5.19
N SER A 25 -2.08 2.41 -6.03
CA SER A 25 -2.71 1.23 -6.64
C SER A 25 -3.05 0.16 -5.61
N VAL A 26 -2.16 -0.08 -4.64
CA VAL A 26 -2.39 -1.03 -3.53
C VAL A 26 -3.53 -0.55 -2.63
N GLN A 27 -3.58 0.74 -2.29
CA GLN A 27 -4.63 1.28 -1.41
C GLN A 27 -6.01 1.29 -2.08
N LEU A 28 -6.10 1.62 -3.38
CA LEU A 28 -7.33 1.50 -4.16
C LEU A 28 -7.82 0.06 -4.25
N TRP A 29 -6.90 -0.89 -4.48
CA TRP A 29 -7.25 -2.30 -4.52
C TRP A 29 -7.77 -2.80 -3.15
N LYS A 30 -7.14 -2.39 -2.05
CA LYS A 30 -7.59 -2.71 -0.68
C LYS A 30 -8.97 -2.15 -0.38
N GLU A 31 -9.25 -0.90 -0.77
CA GLU A 31 -10.57 -0.26 -0.62
C GLU A 31 -11.63 -1.01 -1.41
N ARG A 32 -11.39 -1.29 -2.70
CA ARG A 32 -12.36 -2.01 -3.53
C ARG A 32 -12.69 -3.39 -2.97
N ASN A 33 -11.71 -4.08 -2.40
CA ASN A 33 -11.97 -5.36 -1.74
C ASN A 33 -12.74 -5.22 -0.43
N ALA A 34 -12.51 -4.15 0.33
CA ALA A 34 -13.29 -3.86 1.53
C ALA A 34 -14.76 -3.65 1.17
N ARG A 35 -15.02 -2.80 0.17
CA ARG A 35 -16.36 -2.51 -0.33
C ARG A 35 -17.07 -3.76 -0.84
N VAL A 36 -16.41 -4.54 -1.70
CA VAL A 36 -17.04 -5.70 -2.35
C VAL A 36 -17.24 -6.90 -1.41
N PHE A 37 -16.29 -7.16 -0.51
CA PHE A 37 -16.31 -8.38 0.31
C PHE A 37 -16.73 -8.15 1.77
N ARG A 38 -16.69 -6.91 2.26
CA ARG A 38 -17.03 -6.58 3.66
C ARG A 38 -18.12 -5.54 3.79
N ASP A 39 -18.67 -5.03 2.68
CA ASP A 39 -19.62 -3.90 2.66
C ASP A 39 -19.09 -2.68 3.45
N ASP A 40 -17.76 -2.54 3.47
CA ASP A 40 -17.04 -1.53 4.23
C ASP A 40 -16.46 -0.51 3.25
N ASP A 41 -17.14 0.62 3.15
CA ASP A 41 -16.78 1.72 2.27
C ASP A 41 -15.92 2.75 3.01
N SER A 42 -14.79 3.12 2.40
CA SER A 42 -13.97 4.24 2.84
C SER A 42 -14.14 5.41 1.87
N THR A 43 -14.39 6.60 2.43
CA THR A 43 -14.38 7.85 1.66
C THR A 43 -13.04 8.07 0.98
N THR A 44 -13.04 8.81 -0.14
CA THR A 44 -11.81 9.17 -0.84
C THR A 44 -10.78 9.85 0.07
N GLN A 45 -11.22 10.67 1.02
CA GLN A 45 -10.34 11.31 2.00
C GLN A 45 -9.66 10.29 2.93
N GLN A 46 -10.39 9.27 3.39
CA GLN A 46 -9.81 8.21 4.22
C GLN A 46 -8.78 7.38 3.46
N VAL A 47 -9.03 7.07 2.17
CA VAL A 47 -8.05 6.36 1.33
C VAL A 47 -6.80 7.22 1.09
N LEU A 48 -6.97 8.53 0.84
CA LEU A 48 -5.85 9.45 0.68
C LEU A 48 -5.02 9.59 1.97
N MET A 49 -5.67 9.65 3.13
CA MET A 49 -4.97 9.65 4.42
C MET A 49 -4.14 8.39 4.63
N LYS A 50 -4.68 7.21 4.30
CA LYS A 50 -3.94 5.94 4.36
C LYS A 50 -2.73 5.93 3.42
N ILE A 51 -2.88 6.41 2.18
CA ILE A 51 -1.77 6.52 1.22
C ILE A 51 -0.67 7.42 1.78
N ARG A 52 -1.03 8.56 2.39
CA ARG A 52 -0.07 9.50 2.97
C ARG A 52 0.68 8.89 4.15
N GLN A 53 -0.04 8.27 5.08
CA GLN A 53 0.58 7.60 6.24
C GLN A 53 1.54 6.50 5.80
N ASP A 54 1.14 5.68 4.82
CA ASP A 54 2.03 4.66 4.26
C ASP A 54 3.26 5.31 3.62
N ALA A 55 3.10 6.38 2.85
CA ALA A 55 4.24 7.08 2.25
C ALA A 55 5.21 7.63 3.31
N ASP A 56 4.69 8.26 4.37
CA ASP A 56 5.49 8.79 5.47
C ASP A 56 6.26 7.68 6.20
N LEU A 57 5.61 6.52 6.42
CA LEU A 57 6.25 5.34 7.00
C LEU A 57 7.39 4.83 6.12
N TRP A 58 7.19 4.75 4.81
CA TRP A 58 8.23 4.31 3.87
C TRP A 58 9.40 5.29 3.81
N ILE A 59 9.14 6.60 3.85
CA ILE A 59 10.17 7.64 3.91
C ILE A 59 10.98 7.47 5.21
N SER A 60 10.31 7.31 6.35
CA SER A 60 10.97 7.15 7.64
C SER A 60 11.83 5.87 7.71
N ALA A 61 11.33 4.75 7.17
CA ALA A 61 12.06 3.49 7.12
C ALA A 61 13.27 3.60 6.18
N GLY A 62 13.09 4.24 5.02
CA GLY A 62 14.18 4.53 4.08
C GLY A 62 15.24 5.44 4.69
N ALA A 63 14.83 6.52 5.38
CA ALA A 63 15.75 7.43 6.05
C ALA A 63 16.54 6.74 7.18
N LYS A 64 15.88 5.87 7.97
CA LYS A 64 16.53 5.08 9.00
C LYS A 64 17.58 4.13 8.43
N GLU A 65 17.25 3.45 7.33
CA GLU A 65 18.18 2.51 6.70
C GLU A 65 19.35 3.23 6.01
N LEU A 66 19.09 4.39 5.40
CA LEU A 66 20.14 5.27 4.89
C LEU A 66 21.05 5.81 6.02
N GLY A 67 20.50 6.11 7.20
CA GLY A 67 21.27 6.46 8.39
C GLY A 67 22.21 5.33 8.83
N ARG A 68 21.69 4.08 8.87
CA ARG A 68 22.50 2.88 9.13
C ARG A 68 23.62 2.70 8.11
N LEU A 69 23.36 2.95 6.82
CA LEU A 69 24.37 2.87 5.76
C LEU A 69 25.40 4.00 5.85
N ARG A 70 25.01 5.19 6.33
CA ARG A 70 25.92 6.32 6.57
C ARG A 70 26.75 6.18 7.85
N GLY A 71 26.46 5.19 8.70
CA GLY A 71 27.20 4.93 9.94
C GLY A 71 26.89 5.92 11.07
N GLU A 72 25.71 6.55 11.04
CA GLU A 72 25.16 7.36 12.15
C GLU A 72 24.46 6.48 13.20
#